data_AF-A0A7V8NM95-F1
#
_entry.id   AF-A0A7V8NM95-F1
#
_cell.length_a   1.000
_cell.length_b   1.000
_cell.length_c   1.000
_cell.angle_alpha   90.00
_cell.angle_beta   90.00
_cell.angle_gamma   90.00
#
_symmetry.space_group_name_H-M   'P 1'
#
loop_
_entity.id
_entity.type
_entity.pdbx_description
1 polymer ?
#
loop_
_entity_poly.entity_id
_entity_poly.type
_entity_poly.pdbx_seq_one_letter_code
_entity_poly.pdbx_strand_id
1 'polypeptide(L)'
;MKTFAVSLVLLGVMTAAPTLRAQGGSTAQQQPPTVASVLNMHYGIVEQEVVSAAEAMPEDKYSFAPTSGEFKGVRTFAEEVKHIGFANHLFFGPLMGETIDAKSIEENANGPANLKSKAEIVQYLK
;
A
#
# COMPACT_ATOMS: atom_id res chain seq x y z
N MET A 1 66.42 23.92 -45.14
CA MET A 1 65.13 23.20 -44.96
C MET A 1 64.03 24.22 -45.29
N LYS A 2 63.66 24.36 -46.58
CA LYS A 2 62.36 23.98 -47.19
C LYS A 2 61.16 24.36 -46.29
N THR A 3 60.18 25.22 -46.62
CA THR A 3 59.74 25.93 -47.85
C THR A 3 58.71 27.01 -47.46
N PHE A 4 58.59 28.07 -48.27
CA PHE A 4 57.54 29.09 -48.30
C PHE A 4 56.18 28.56 -48.83
N ALA A 5 55.06 29.23 -48.49
CA ALA A 5 53.91 29.65 -49.33
C ALA A 5 52.60 29.74 -48.49
N VAL A 6 52.03 30.92 -48.20
CA VAL A 6 51.11 31.77 -48.99
C VAL A 6 49.65 31.28 -49.04
N SER A 7 48.80 32.06 -48.38
CA SER A 7 47.41 32.47 -48.65
C SER A 7 46.42 31.55 -49.37
N LEU A 8 45.24 31.32 -48.78
CA LEU A 8 43.95 31.65 -49.41
C LEU A 8 42.77 31.59 -48.41
N VAL A 9 41.96 32.64 -48.44
CA VAL A 9 40.64 32.79 -47.80
C VAL A 9 39.67 31.75 -48.35
N LEU A 10 38.88 31.11 -47.47
CA LEU A 10 37.58 30.54 -47.85
C LEU A 10 36.61 30.63 -46.66
N LEU A 11 35.75 31.65 -46.78
CA LEU A 11 34.55 31.89 -45.99
C LEU A 11 33.55 30.75 -46.28
N GLY A 12 33.45 29.78 -45.39
CA GLY A 12 32.42 28.74 -45.44
C GLY A 12 31.23 29.13 -44.59
N VAL A 13 30.20 29.73 -45.19
CA VAL A 13 28.89 29.91 -44.55
C VAL A 13 28.27 28.52 -44.39
N MET A 14 28.45 27.91 -43.22
CA MET A 14 27.65 26.75 -42.83
C MET A 14 26.28 27.24 -42.39
N THR A 15 25.31 27.13 -43.31
CA THR A 15 23.90 27.21 -42.96
C THR A 15 23.56 26.02 -42.07
N ALA A 16 23.59 26.23 -40.75
CA ALA A 16 23.04 25.28 -39.79
C ALA A 16 21.52 25.29 -39.96
N ALA A 17 21.00 24.34 -40.74
CA ALA A 17 19.58 24.03 -40.72
C ALA A 17 19.25 23.51 -39.31
N PRO A 18 18.31 24.12 -38.57
CA PRO A 18 17.86 23.51 -37.33
C PRO A 18 17.17 22.20 -37.70
N THR A 19 17.81 21.07 -37.39
CA THR A 19 17.11 19.80 -37.29
C THR A 19 16.10 19.95 -36.16
N LEU A 20 14.88 20.36 -36.50
CA LEU A 20 13.71 20.17 -35.66
C LEU A 20 13.58 18.66 -35.44
N ARG A 21 14.16 18.16 -34.35
CA ARG A 21 13.72 16.88 -33.79
C ARG A 21 12.29 17.13 -33.35
N ALA A 22 11.34 16.68 -34.17
CA ALA A 22 10.01 16.38 -33.67
C ALA A 22 10.21 15.37 -32.54
N GLN A 23 10.20 15.84 -31.29
CA GLN A 23 9.88 14.99 -30.17
C GLN A 23 8.44 14.56 -30.40
N GLY A 24 8.28 13.48 -31.18
CA GLY A 24 7.10 12.64 -31.12
C GLY A 24 7.08 11.98 -29.75
N GLY A 25 6.88 12.80 -28.71
CA GLY A 25 6.38 12.31 -27.45
C GLY A 25 4.97 11.85 -27.76
N SER A 26 4.81 10.56 -28.06
CA SER A 26 3.57 9.89 -27.80
C SER A 26 3.31 10.08 -26.31
N THR A 27 2.57 11.12 -25.96
CA THR A 27 1.85 11.16 -24.70
C THR A 27 0.90 9.98 -24.79
N ALA A 28 1.34 8.81 -24.32
CA ALA A 28 0.44 7.71 -24.08
C ALA A 28 -0.66 8.29 -23.19
N GLN A 29 -1.87 8.45 -23.74
CA GLN A 29 -3.01 8.90 -22.97
C GLN A 29 -3.16 7.87 -21.86
N GLN A 30 -2.83 8.27 -20.62
CA GLN A 30 -3.12 7.45 -19.46
C GLN A 30 -4.63 7.21 -19.48
N GLN A 31 -5.02 5.95 -19.61
CA GLN A 31 -6.43 5.60 -19.51
C GLN A 31 -6.94 6.07 -18.15
N PRO A 32 -8.18 6.60 -18.07
CA PRO A 32 -8.79 6.92 -16.80
C PRO A 32 -8.77 5.69 -15.87
N PRO A 33 -8.55 5.88 -14.56
CA PRO A 33 -8.55 4.78 -13.62
C PRO A 33 -9.90 4.06 -13.63
N THR A 34 -9.88 2.73 -13.59
CA THR A 34 -11.08 1.92 -13.44
C THR A 34 -11.57 1.97 -11.99
N VAL A 35 -12.84 1.68 -11.75
CA VAL A 35 -13.40 1.56 -10.39
C VAL A 35 -12.59 0.57 -9.54
N ALA A 36 -12.20 -0.58 -10.12
CA ALA A 36 -11.37 -1.58 -9.45
C ALA A 36 -10.00 -1.00 -9.05
N SER A 37 -9.35 -0.23 -9.92
CA SER A 37 -8.04 0.38 -9.61
C SER A 37 -8.13 1.41 -8.48
N VAL A 38 -9.22 2.18 -8.43
CA VAL A 38 -9.44 3.17 -7.36
C VAL A 38 -9.71 2.47 -6.03
N LEU A 39 -10.55 1.43 -6.02
CA LEU A 39 -10.81 0.64 -4.81
C LEU A 39 -9.54 -0.04 -4.31
N ASN A 40 -8.75 -0.66 -5.20
CA ASN A 40 -7.50 -1.30 -4.84
C ASN A 40 -6.51 -0.32 -4.20
N MET A 41 -6.44 0.92 -4.71
CA MET A 41 -5.63 1.96 -4.10
C MET A 41 -6.10 2.32 -2.69
N HIS A 42 -7.42 2.48 -2.47
CA HIS A 42 -7.96 2.76 -1.14
C HIS A 42 -7.70 1.61 -0.16
N TYR A 43 -7.93 0.37 -0.58
CA TYR A 43 -7.64 -0.81 0.24
C TYR A 43 -6.15 -0.89 0.61
N GLY A 44 -5.24 -0.66 -0.35
CA GLY A 44 -3.81 -0.67 -0.07
C GLY A 44 -3.36 0.40 0.93
N ILE A 45 -3.98 1.59 0.91
CA ILE A 45 -3.70 2.64 1.89
C ILE A 45 -4.14 2.20 3.29
N VAL A 46 -5.37 1.71 3.43
CA VAL A 46 -5.93 1.28 4.72
C VAL A 46 -5.15 0.08 5.26
N GLU A 47 -4.81 -0.89 4.41
CA GLU A 47 -3.97 -2.03 4.77
C GLU A 47 -2.64 -1.56 5.35
N GLN A 48 -1.95 -0.66 4.65
CA GLN A 48 -0.67 -0.12 5.11
C GLN A 48 -0.80 0.56 6.48
N GLU A 49 -1.82 1.39 6.67
CA GLU A 49 -2.06 2.09 7.94
C GLU A 49 -2.33 1.12 9.09
N VAL A 50 -3.23 0.15 8.88
CA VAL A 50 -3.64 -0.82 9.90
C VAL A 50 -2.49 -1.75 10.26
N VAL A 51 -1.82 -2.34 9.27
CA VAL A 51 -0.70 -3.26 9.49
C VAL A 51 0.46 -2.53 10.16
N SER A 52 0.81 -1.33 9.71
CA SER A 52 1.89 -0.54 10.32
C SER A 52 1.57 -0.19 11.78
N ALA A 53 0.32 0.19 12.09
CA ALA A 53 -0.09 0.47 13.47
C ALA A 53 0.01 -0.78 14.36
N ALA A 54 -0.43 -1.93 13.85
CA ALA A 54 -0.30 -3.20 14.56
C ALA A 54 1.18 -3.51 14.83
N GLU A 55 2.03 -3.44 13.81
CA GLU A 55 3.47 -3.70 13.96
C GLU A 55 4.19 -2.71 14.88
N ALA A 56 3.77 -1.44 14.90
CA ALA A 56 4.41 -0.41 15.73
C ALA A 56 4.04 -0.49 17.22
N MET A 57 2.82 -0.93 17.55
CA MET A 57 2.35 -0.96 18.94
C MET A 57 3.22 -1.90 19.80
N PRO A 58 3.75 -1.47 20.95
CA PRO A 58 4.53 -2.35 21.83
C PRO A 58 3.71 -3.53 22.33
N GLU A 59 4.31 -4.71 22.44
CA GLU A 59 3.61 -5.94 22.83
C GLU A 59 2.96 -5.83 24.22
N ASP A 60 3.59 -5.16 25.18
CA ASP A 60 3.03 -4.93 26.51
C ASP A 60 1.81 -3.99 26.53
N LYS A 61 1.50 -3.33 25.40
CA LYS A 61 0.34 -2.44 25.23
C LYS A 61 -0.79 -3.05 24.43
N TYR A 62 -0.58 -4.21 23.79
CA TYR A 62 -1.63 -4.91 23.03
C TYR A 62 -2.86 -5.23 23.89
N SER A 63 -2.62 -5.61 25.14
CA SER A 63 -3.65 -6.03 26.10
C SER A 63 -4.19 -4.88 26.94
N PHE A 64 -3.80 -3.63 26.65
CA PHE A 64 -4.20 -2.50 27.48
C PHE A 64 -5.72 -2.26 27.38
N ALA A 65 -6.36 -2.17 28.54
CA ALA A 65 -7.72 -1.68 28.71
C ALA A 65 -7.74 -0.66 29.87
N PRO A 66 -8.29 0.55 29.68
CA PRO A 66 -8.45 1.52 30.75
C PRO A 66 -9.30 0.96 31.90
N THR A 67 -8.83 1.12 33.13
CA THR A 67 -9.56 0.69 34.34
C THR A 67 -10.19 1.85 35.11
N SER A 68 -9.83 3.08 34.78
CA SER A 68 -10.29 4.28 35.48
C SER A 68 -11.50 4.90 34.78
N GLY A 69 -12.61 5.05 35.49
CA GLY A 69 -13.85 5.65 34.94
C GLY A 69 -14.82 4.60 34.39
N GLU A 70 -15.66 4.99 33.44
CA GLU A 70 -16.74 4.14 32.91
C GLU A 70 -16.36 3.36 31.64
N PHE A 71 -15.09 3.01 31.45
CA PHE A 71 -14.60 2.24 30.29
C PHE A 71 -14.80 0.72 30.45
N LYS A 72 -16.04 0.32 30.75
CA LYS A 72 -16.39 -1.10 30.92
C LYS A 72 -16.61 -1.77 29.57
N GLY A 73 -15.97 -2.91 29.34
CA GLY A 73 -16.18 -3.74 28.14
C GLY A 73 -15.58 -3.17 26.85
N VAL A 74 -14.64 -2.23 26.94
CA VAL A 74 -13.91 -1.75 25.76
C VAL A 74 -12.97 -2.83 25.24
N ARG A 75 -12.84 -2.92 23.92
CA ARG A 75 -11.85 -3.78 23.29
C ARG A 75 -10.44 -3.26 23.53
N THR A 76 -9.54 -4.19 23.79
CA THR A 76 -8.11 -3.95 23.75
C THR A 76 -7.62 -3.74 22.32
N PHE A 77 -6.44 -3.17 22.14
CA PHE A 77 -5.82 -3.06 20.82
C PHE A 77 -5.66 -4.44 20.14
N ALA A 78 -5.30 -5.46 20.92
CA ALA A 78 -5.23 -6.85 20.45
C ALA A 78 -6.57 -7.35 19.91
N GLU A 79 -7.68 -7.07 20.59
CA GLU A 79 -9.00 -7.48 20.14
C GLU A 79 -9.44 -6.74 18.89
N GLU A 80 -9.12 -5.45 18.74
CA GLU A 80 -9.43 -4.70 17.52
C GLU A 80 -8.64 -5.23 16.32
N VAL A 81 -7.34 -5.53 16.47
CA VAL A 81 -6.54 -6.09 15.38
C VAL A 81 -7.07 -7.46 14.95
N LYS A 82 -7.39 -8.33 15.92
CA LYS A 82 -8.01 -9.64 15.64
C LYS A 82 -9.40 -9.50 15.02
N HIS A 83 -10.19 -8.52 15.45
CA HIS A 83 -11.50 -8.23 14.89
C HIS A 83 -11.40 -7.87 13.41
N ILE A 84 -10.43 -7.04 13.02
CA ILE A 84 -10.19 -6.69 11.60
C ILE A 84 -9.84 -7.94 10.78
N GLY A 85 -8.90 -8.77 11.25
CA GLY A 85 -8.55 -10.01 10.57
C GLY A 85 -9.76 -10.93 10.39
N PHE A 86 -10.55 -11.12 11.45
CA PHE A 86 -11.77 -11.94 11.39
C PHE A 86 -12.82 -11.35 10.44
N ALA A 87 -13.03 -10.03 10.46
CA ALA A 87 -13.96 -9.36 9.56
C ALA A 87 -13.56 -9.53 8.09
N ASN A 88 -12.27 -9.47 7.77
CA ASN A 88 -11.79 -9.73 6.41
C ASN A 88 -12.12 -11.15 5.95
N HIS A 89 -11.90 -12.17 6.78
CA HIS A 89 -12.32 -13.55 6.47
C HIS A 89 -13.84 -13.66 6.31
N LEU A 90 -14.61 -13.04 7.21
CA LEU A 90 -16.07 -13.06 7.17
C LEU A 90 -16.62 -12.47 5.86
N PHE A 91 -16.09 -11.33 5.42
CA PHE A 91 -16.62 -10.62 4.24
C PHE A 91 -16.05 -11.13 2.92
N PHE A 92 -14.75 -11.45 2.87
CA PHE A 92 -14.06 -11.79 1.63
C PHE A 92 -13.77 -13.27 1.46
N GLY A 93 -13.69 -14.05 2.55
CA GLY A 93 -13.52 -15.50 2.50
C GLY A 93 -14.54 -16.21 1.59
N PRO A 94 -15.85 -15.89 1.66
CA PRO A 94 -16.84 -16.47 0.74
C PRO A 94 -16.58 -16.18 -0.73
N LEU A 95 -15.97 -15.03 -1.07
CA LEU A 95 -15.58 -14.72 -2.44
C LEU A 95 -14.41 -15.60 -2.92
N MET A 96 -13.62 -16.13 -1.98
CA MET A 96 -12.51 -17.06 -2.21
C MET A 96 -12.93 -18.53 -2.05
N GLY A 97 -14.21 -18.81 -1.80
CA GLY A 97 -14.76 -20.17 -1.65
C GLY A 97 -14.75 -20.72 -0.23
N GLU A 98 -14.45 -19.90 0.77
CA GLU A 98 -14.52 -20.31 2.18
C GLU A 98 -15.98 -20.40 2.66
N THR A 99 -16.29 -21.39 3.50
CA THR A 99 -17.57 -21.47 4.20
C THR A 99 -17.43 -20.90 5.60
N ILE A 100 -18.26 -19.93 5.95
CA ILE A 100 -18.29 -19.35 7.30
C ILE A 100 -19.41 -20.00 8.12
N ASP A 101 -19.08 -20.56 9.28
CA ASP A 101 -20.08 -21.00 10.25
C ASP A 101 -20.72 -19.77 10.92
N ALA A 102 -22.04 -19.61 10.78
CA ALA A 102 -22.77 -18.51 11.39
C ALA A 102 -22.60 -18.46 12.93
N LYS A 103 -22.39 -19.61 13.58
CA LYS A 103 -22.12 -19.66 15.03
C LYS A 103 -20.80 -19.00 15.39
N SER A 104 -19.81 -19.08 14.50
CA SER A 104 -18.48 -18.51 14.72
C SER A 104 -18.46 -16.98 14.73
N ILE A 105 -19.51 -16.32 14.21
CA ILE A 105 -19.57 -14.85 14.08
C ILE A 105 -19.62 -14.18 15.46
N GLU A 106 -20.52 -14.65 16.34
CA GLU A 106 -20.63 -14.09 17.69
C GLU A 106 -19.44 -14.54 18.56
N GLU A 107 -19.07 -15.82 18.47
CA GLU A 107 -17.96 -16.41 19.23
C GLU A 107 -16.60 -15.72 18.95
N ASN A 108 -16.38 -15.31 17.70
CA ASN A 108 -15.15 -14.65 17.27
C ASN A 108 -15.37 -13.17 16.95
N ALA A 109 -16.37 -12.52 17.54
CA ALA A 109 -16.60 -11.10 17.34
C ALA A 109 -15.41 -10.21 17.75
N ASN A 110 -14.55 -10.67 18.66
CA ASN A 110 -13.26 -10.04 19.01
C ASN A 110 -12.05 -10.73 18.33
N GLY A 111 -12.33 -11.50 17.27
CA GLY A 111 -11.45 -12.42 16.58
C GLY A 111 -11.05 -13.66 17.41
N PRO A 112 -10.22 -14.56 16.84
CA PRO A 112 -9.95 -15.86 17.44
C PRO A 112 -9.31 -15.76 18.83
N ALA A 113 -9.89 -16.48 19.79
CA ALA A 113 -9.45 -16.41 21.19
C ALA A 113 -8.09 -17.09 21.43
N ASN A 114 -7.65 -17.98 20.54
CA ASN A 114 -6.39 -18.73 20.65
C ASN A 114 -5.14 -17.91 20.30
N LEU A 115 -5.28 -16.76 19.63
CA LEU A 115 -4.16 -15.88 19.30
C LEU A 115 -3.83 -15.01 20.52
N LYS A 116 -2.62 -15.16 21.08
CA LYS A 116 -2.24 -14.54 22.37
C LYS A 116 -1.12 -13.54 22.25
N SER A 117 -0.17 -13.79 21.36
CA SER A 117 1.00 -12.92 21.16
C SER A 117 0.76 -11.89 20.07
N LYS A 118 1.48 -10.76 20.15
CA LYS A 118 1.52 -9.77 19.07
C LYS A 118 1.88 -10.42 17.73
N ALA A 119 2.86 -11.33 17.72
CA ALA A 119 3.31 -11.99 16.51
C ALA A 119 2.20 -12.82 15.84
N GLU A 120 1.48 -13.63 16.60
CA GLU A 120 0.35 -14.43 16.09
C GLU A 120 -0.77 -13.53 15.55
N ILE A 121 -1.08 -12.44 16.27
CA ILE A 121 -2.15 -11.51 15.89
C ILE A 121 -1.80 -10.75 14.60
N VAL A 122 -0.58 -10.22 14.49
CA VAL A 122 -0.11 -9.55 13.27
C VAL A 122 -0.04 -10.52 12.09
N GLN A 123 0.38 -11.76 12.33
CA GLN A 123 0.42 -12.79 11.29
C GLN A 123 -0.99 -13.18 10.81
N TYR A 124 -1.99 -13.14 11.69
CA TYR A 124 -3.39 -13.40 11.33
C TYR A 124 -4.04 -12.23 10.59
N LEU A 125 -3.63 -10.99 10.87
CA LEU A 125 -4.15 -9.79 10.20
C LEU A 125 -3.74 -9.73 8.71
N LYS A 126 -2.58 -10.28 8.36
CA LYS A 126 -1.99 -10.27 7.02
C LYS A 126 -2.41 -11.48 6.19
#